data_AF-A0A1Y4F3V8-F1
#
_entry.id   AF-A0A1Y4F3V8-F1
#
_cell.length_a   1.000
_cell.length_b   1.000
_cell.length_c   1.000
_cell.angle_alpha   90.00
_cell.angle_beta   90.00
_cell.angle_gamma   90.00
#
_symmetry.space_group_name_H-M   'P 1'
#
loop_
_entity.id
_entity.type
_entity.pdbx_description
1 polymer ?
#
loop_
_entity_poly.entity_id
_entity_poly.type
_entity_poly.pdbx_seq_one_letter_code
_entity_poly.pdbx_strand_id
1 'polypeptide(L)' 'MNKEREVDKITIHYDDGTEKTVEKGIVLNIKEENGERVCVFTMCHIQGRERTLAIEGCLHLGFMLVKEEE' A
#
# COMPACT_ATOMS: atom_id res chain seq x y z
N MET A 1 -18.92 -9.23 24.43
CA MET A 1 -17.75 -9.50 23.58
C MET A 1 -16.83 -8.29 23.66
N ASN A 2 -15.61 -8.44 24.17
CA ASN A 2 -14.62 -7.37 24.08
C ASN A 2 -14.25 -7.22 22.60
N LYS A 3 -14.50 -6.03 22.01
CA LYS A 3 -13.94 -5.69 20.70
C LYS A 3 -12.43 -5.85 20.78
N GLU A 4 -11.85 -6.65 19.90
CA GLU A 4 -10.40 -6.71 19.71
C GLU A 4 -9.89 -5.28 19.41
N ARG A 5 -8.75 -4.91 19.99
CA ARG A 5 -8.17 -3.59 19.78
C ARG A 5 -7.64 -3.50 18.34
N GLU A 6 -8.04 -2.47 17.62
CA GLU A 6 -7.60 -2.22 16.26
C GLU A 6 -6.38 -1.29 16.27
N VAL A 7 -5.35 -1.65 15.50
CA VAL A 7 -4.15 -0.83 15.31
C VAL A 7 -4.49 0.30 14.33
N ASP A 8 -4.23 1.55 14.72
CA ASP A 8 -4.49 2.74 13.88
C ASP A 8 -3.27 3.11 13.01
N LYS A 9 -2.08 3.09 13.61
CA LYS A 9 -0.81 3.43 12.94
C LYS A 9 0.38 2.81 13.65
N ILE A 10 1.51 2.74 12.96
CA ILE A 10 2.81 2.30 13.48
C ILE A 10 3.78 3.47 13.37
N THR A 11 4.44 3.83 14.48
CA THR A 11 5.55 4.80 14.48
C THR A 11 6.86 4.05 14.64
N ILE A 12 7.80 4.28 13.72
CA ILE A 12 9.15 3.71 13.72
C ILE A 12 10.09 4.81 14.21
N HIS A 13 10.84 4.53 15.27
CA HIS A 13 11.91 5.40 15.78
C HIS A 13 13.26 4.87 15.28
N TYR A 14 14.05 5.73 14.66
CA TYR A 14 15.40 5.42 14.19
C TYR A 14 16.46 5.83 15.22
N ASP A 15 17.65 5.26 15.11
CA ASP A 15 18.77 5.52 16.02
C ASP A 15 19.40 6.91 15.85
N ASP A 16 19.16 7.56 14.71
CA ASP A 16 19.49 8.98 14.47
C ASP A 16 18.47 9.96 15.09
N GLY A 17 17.46 9.44 15.79
CA GLY A 17 16.41 10.24 16.43
C GLY A 17 15.31 10.71 15.48
N THR A 18 15.35 10.33 14.20
CA THR A 18 14.23 10.59 13.27
C THR A 18 13.10 9.58 13.48
N GLU A 19 11.90 9.94 13.03
CA GLU A 19 10.72 9.10 13.15
C GLU A 19 9.95 9.01 11.83
N LYS A 20 9.35 7.85 11.59
CA LYS A 20 8.42 7.63 10.48
C LYS A 20 7.11 7.05 11.00
N THR A 21 6.01 7.77 10.79
CA THR A 21 4.66 7.27 11.06
C THR A 21 4.10 6.63 9.80
N VAL A 22 3.58 5.42 9.94
CA VAL A 22 2.90 4.66 8.89
C VAL A 22 1.48 4.36 9.36
N GLU A 23 0.51 5.05 8.76
CA GLU A 23 -0.91 4.78 9.00
C GLU A 23 -1.26 3.35 8.55
N LYS A 24 -2.16 2.68 9.28
CA LYS A 24 -2.68 1.37 8.85
C LYS A 24 -3.34 1.53 7.49
N GLY A 25 -2.90 0.76 6.51
CA GLY A 25 -3.44 0.85 5.16
C GLY A 25 -2.44 0.53 4.06
N ILE A 26 -2.90 0.72 2.83
CA ILE A 26 -2.14 0.59 1.59
C ILE A 26 -1.94 1.98 1.01
N VAL A 27 -0.71 2.28 0.63
CA VAL A 27 -0.38 3.41 -0.24
C VAL A 27 0.15 2.83 -1.54
N LEU A 28 -0.49 3.24 -2.63
CA LEU A 28 -0.07 2.94 -4.00
C LEU A 28 0.65 4.14 -4.58
N ASN A 29 1.83 3.93 -5.14
CA ASN A 29 2.54 4.96 -5.90
C ASN A 29 2.93 4.40 -7.27
N ILE A 30 2.58 5.15 -8.33
CA ILE A 30 2.93 4.83 -9.70
C ILE A 30 3.97 5.87 -10.13
N LYS A 31 5.13 5.40 -10.55
CA LYS A 31 6.24 6.25 -11.00
C LYS A 31 6.84 5.71 -12.28
N GLU A 32 7.44 6.58 -13.07
CA GLU A 32 8.27 6.17 -14.20
C GLU A 32 9.73 6.10 -13.77
N GLU A 33 10.37 4.94 -13.95
CA GLU A 33 11.79 4.74 -13.69
C GLU A 33 12.42 4.05 -14.89
N ASN A 34 13.48 4.65 -15.45
CA ASN A 34 14.20 4.12 -16.62
C ASN A 34 13.31 3.81 -17.85
N GLY A 35 12.23 4.57 -18.04
CA GLY A 35 11.27 4.36 -19.12
C GLY A 35 10.25 3.24 -18.86
N GLU A 36 10.27 2.64 -17.67
CA GLU A 36 9.29 1.65 -17.23
C GLU A 36 8.33 2.26 -16.20
N ARG A 37 7.04 1.91 -16.31
CA ARG A 37 6.03 2.26 -15.29
C ARG A 37 6.18 1.29 -14.12
N VAL A 38 6.66 1.78 -12.98
CA VAL A 38 6.86 1.01 -11.75
C VAL A 38 5.74 1.30 -10.76
N CYS A 39 5.15 0.23 -10.23
CA CYS A 39 4.07 0.28 -9.26
C CYS A 39 4.57 -0.17 -7.89
N VAL A 40 4.55 0.73 -6.90
CA VAL A 40 5.05 0.47 -5.54
C VAL A 40 3.90 0.46 -4.55
N PHE A 41 3.75 -0.66 -3.84
CA PHE A 41 2.77 -0.82 -2.76
C PHE A 41 3.49 -0.73 -1.42
N THR A 42 3.14 0.28 -0.61
CA THR A 42 3.56 0.36 0.80
C THR A 42 2.39 -0.08 1.66
N MET A 43 2.57 -1.12 2.48
CA MET A 43 1.48 -1.75 3.23
C MET A 43 1.84 -1.87 4.70
N CYS A 44 0.88 -1.58 5.58
CA CYS A 44 1.08 -1.62 7.02
C CYS A 44 -0.13 -2.24 7.74
N HIS A 45 0.12 -3.27 8.55
CA HIS A 45 -0.87 -3.93 9.42
C HIS A 45 -2.20 -4.30 8.71
N ILE A 46 -2.07 -4.93 7.55
CA ILE A 46 -3.21 -5.42 6.74
C ILE A 46 -3.27 -6.94 6.86
N GLN A 47 -4.48 -7.49 7.01
CA GLN A 47 -4.65 -8.95 7.01
C GLN A 47 -4.36 -9.55 5.64
N GLY A 48 -3.91 -10.81 5.60
CA GLY A 48 -3.49 -11.47 4.36
C GLY A 48 -4.52 -11.44 3.24
N ARG A 49 -5.81 -11.60 3.57
CA ARG A 49 -6.92 -11.54 2.60
C ARG A 49 -7.16 -10.13 2.06
N GLU A 50 -7.19 -9.12 2.93
CA GLU A 50 -7.39 -7.72 2.55
C GLU A 50 -6.23 -7.22 1.66
N ARG A 51 -5.01 -7.63 1.98
CA ARG A 51 -3.81 -7.35 1.19
C ARG A 51 -3.95 -7.88 -0.24
N THR A 52 -4.32 -9.15 -0.40
CA THR A 52 -4.48 -9.76 -1.72
C THR A 52 -5.56 -9.05 -2.53
N LEU A 53 -6.72 -8.79 -1.94
CA LEU A 53 -7.82 -8.11 -2.62
C LEU A 53 -7.43 -6.70 -3.09
N ALA A 54 -6.71 -5.95 -2.26
CA ALA A 54 -6.29 -4.60 -2.60
C ALA A 54 -5.23 -4.58 -3.72
N ILE A 55 -4.25 -5.48 -3.70
CA ILE A 55 -3.25 -5.60 -4.78
C ILE A 55 -3.93 -6.03 -6.09
N GLU A 56 -4.77 -7.06 -6.04
CA GLU A 56 -5.50 -7.56 -7.22
C GLU A 56 -6.41 -6.47 -7.81
N GLY A 57 -7.13 -5.73 -6.97
CA GLY A 57 -7.97 -4.61 -7.40
C GLY A 57 -7.16 -3.52 -8.11
N CYS A 58 -6.01 -3.12 -7.57
CA CYS A 58 -5.15 -2.11 -8.20
C CYS A 58 -4.58 -2.59 -9.54
N LEU A 59 -4.16 -3.85 -9.64
CA LEU A 59 -3.69 -4.42 -10.91
C LEU A 59 -4.82 -4.48 -11.94
N HIS A 60 -6.01 -4.93 -11.54
CA HIS A 60 -7.16 -5.06 -12.44
C HIS A 60 -7.59 -3.70 -13.01
N LEU A 61 -7.65 -2.66 -12.17
CA LEU A 61 -7.95 -1.29 -12.60
C LEU A 61 -6.85 -0.76 -13.54
N GLY A 62 -5.58 -1.03 -13.22
CA GLY A 62 -4.45 -0.67 -14.09
C GLY A 62 -4.55 -1.31 -15.48
N PHE A 63 -4.90 -2.59 -15.58
CA PHE A 63 -5.11 -3.27 -16.86
C PHE A 63 -6.31 -2.75 -17.64
N MET A 64 -7.40 -2.36 -16.97
CA MET A 64 -8.55 -1.78 -17.66
C MET A 64 -8.22 -0.42 -18.26
N LEU A 65 -7.49 0.43 -17.53
CA LEU A 65 -7.06 1.75 -18.03
C LEU A 65 -6.13 1.64 -19.24
N VAL A 66 -5.23 0.66 -19.27
CA VAL A 66 -4.35 0.42 -20.43
C VAL A 66 -5.14 0.01 -21.68
N LYS A 67 -6.24 -0.75 -21.51
CA LYS A 67 -7.07 -1.18 -22.64
C LYS A 67 -7.96 -0.09 -23.24
N GLU A 68 -8.23 0.98 -22.52
CA GLU A 68 -8.99 2.13 -23.07
C GLU A 68 -8.10 3.11 -23.84
N GLU A 69 -6.77 3.03 -23.67
CA GLU A 69 -5.80 3.86 -24.40
C GLU A 69 -5.30 3.22 -25.72
N GLU A 70 -5.58 1.93 -25.96
CA GLU A 70 -5.33 1.20 -27.23
C GLU A 70 -6.51 1.29 -28.21
#